data_AF-A0A5C5TLN1-F1
#
_entry.id   AF-A0A5C5TLN1-F1
#
_cell.length_a   1.000
_cell.length_b   1.000
_cell.length_c   1.000
_cell.angle_alpha   90.00
_cell.angle_beta   90.00
_cell.angle_gamma   90.00
#
_symmetry.space_group_name_H-M   'P 1'
#
loop_
_entity.id
_entity.type
_entity.pdbx_description
1 polymer ?
#
loop_
_entity_poly.entity_id
_entity_poly.type
_entity_poly.pdbx_seq_one_letter_code
_entity_poly.pdbx_strand_id
1 'polypeptide(L)'
;MISTLPYMLILLFMPLWKPDEVSMLSMIFTVIPVSICALVIWTMRRAYKTVRSIKTLATWQAPDLEPATQNTGAEPPHAVKKPVWPWLVIVPGALLLLSMGPGAMMLPIMPLYLAAMSTDSGTAPSYVPALLVIIGYALICGYVVLLVRAIKALRAK
;
A
#
# COMPACT_ATOMS: atom_id res chain seq x y z
N MET A 1 -10.74 28.71 -23.71
CA MET A 1 -9.94 28.05 -22.65
C MET A 1 -8.69 27.50 -23.32
N ILE A 2 -7.54 28.16 -23.14
CA ILE A 2 -6.27 27.74 -23.75
C ILE A 2 -5.83 26.46 -23.03
N SER A 3 -5.57 25.39 -23.79
CA SER A 3 -5.12 24.11 -23.25
C SER A 3 -3.77 24.33 -22.54
N THR A 4 -3.74 24.15 -21.22
CA THR A 4 -2.53 24.25 -20.37
C THR A 4 -1.64 23.01 -20.44
N LEU A 5 -2.08 22.00 -21.19
CA LEU A 5 -1.42 20.71 -21.39
C LEU A 5 0.01 20.80 -21.99
N PRO A 6 0.30 21.63 -23.03
CA PRO A 6 1.65 21.74 -23.56
C PRO A 6 2.60 22.42 -22.57
N TYR A 7 2.11 23.36 -21.76
CA TYR A 7 2.92 24.02 -20.74
C TYR A 7 3.26 23.08 -19.58
N MET A 8 2.31 22.24 -19.15
CA MET A 8 2.57 21.20 -18.15
C MET A 8 3.58 20.15 -18.62
N LEU A 9 3.52 19.74 -19.89
CA LEU A 9 4.51 18.82 -20.46
C LEU A 9 5.91 19.44 -20.47
N ILE A 10 6.04 20.70 -20.88
CA ILE A 10 7.34 21.39 -20.89
C ILE A 10 7.92 21.48 -19.46
N LEU A 11 7.10 21.85 -18.47
CA LEU A 11 7.54 21.90 -17.06
C LEU A 11 7.97 20.53 -16.52
N LEU A 12 7.30 19.45 -16.94
CA LEU A 12 7.65 18.08 -16.55
C LEU A 12 9.03 17.65 -17.08
N PHE A 13 9.40 18.11 -18.28
CA PHE A 13 10.65 17.72 -18.96
C PHE A 13 11.81 18.70 -18.76
N MET A 14 11.57 19.92 -18.29
CA MET A 14 12.61 20.91 -18.00
C MET A 14 13.74 20.42 -17.06
N PRO A 15 13.49 19.69 -15.97
CA PRO A 15 14.56 19.19 -15.09
C PRO A 15 15.44 18.10 -15.73
N LEU A 16 15.01 17.49 -16.85
CA LEU A 16 15.83 16.52 -17.59
C LEU A 16 16.87 17.18 -18.52
N TRP A 17 16.75 18.48 -18.79
CA TRP A 17 17.57 19.15 -19.81
C TRP A 17 18.75 19.96 -19.26
N LYS A 18 18.80 20.24 -17.96
CA LYS A 18 19.93 20.92 -17.29
C LYS A 18 20.43 20.10 -16.08
N PRO A 19 21.28 19.08 -16.32
CA PRO A 19 21.78 18.20 -15.26
C PRO A 19 22.74 18.89 -14.26
N ASP A 20 23.29 20.06 -14.60
CA ASP A 20 24.26 20.75 -13.74
C ASP A 20 23.62 21.67 -12.69
N GLU A 21 22.31 21.97 -12.81
CA GLU A 21 21.54 22.78 -11.86
C GLU A 21 20.51 21.95 -11.07
N VAL A 22 20.38 20.66 -11.34
CA VAL A 22 19.45 19.77 -10.60
C VAL A 22 20.01 19.52 -9.20
N SER A 23 19.60 20.39 -8.29
CA SER A 23 19.68 20.16 -6.85
C SER A 23 19.20 18.75 -6.54
N MET A 24 19.90 18.04 -5.65
CA MET A 24 19.60 16.69 -5.17
C MET A 24 18.10 16.48 -4.87
N LEU A 25 17.43 17.56 -4.46
CA LEU A 25 15.99 17.64 -4.24
C LEU A 25 15.17 17.31 -5.50
N SER A 26 15.49 17.88 -6.67
CA SER A 26 14.84 17.58 -7.96
C SER A 26 14.97 16.10 -8.36
N MET A 27 16.13 15.50 -8.09
CA MET A 27 16.36 14.07 -8.32
C MET A 27 15.45 13.21 -7.43
N ILE A 28 15.29 13.58 -6.15
CA ILE A 28 14.37 12.88 -5.24
C ILE A 28 12.91 13.05 -5.70
N PHE A 29 12.52 14.27 -6.10
CA PHE A 29 11.17 14.57 -6.58
C PHE A 29 10.79 13.86 -7.88
N THR A 30 11.75 13.45 -8.70
CA THR A 30 11.51 12.67 -9.92
C THR A 30 11.57 11.17 -9.66
N VAL A 31 12.46 10.70 -8.78
CA VAL A 31 12.58 9.27 -8.42
C VAL A 31 11.35 8.75 -7.69
N ILE A 32 10.77 9.53 -6.76
CA ILE A 32 9.58 9.11 -6.00
C ILE A 32 8.40 8.77 -6.91
N PRO A 33 7.90 9.67 -7.80
CA PRO A 33 6.76 9.36 -8.66
C PRO A 33 7.07 8.24 -9.65
N VAL A 34 8.30 8.15 -10.17
CA VAL A 34 8.71 7.04 -11.05
C VAL A 34 8.64 5.70 -10.32
N SER A 35 9.11 5.64 -9.06
CA SER A 35 9.03 4.43 -8.25
C SER A 35 7.59 4.03 -7.92
N ILE A 36 6.71 4.99 -7.65
CA ILE A 36 5.27 4.77 -7.43
C ILE A 36 4.62 4.23 -8.70
N CYS A 37 4.89 4.84 -9.86
CA CYS A 37 4.39 4.35 -11.15
C CYS A 37 4.84 2.91 -11.42
N ALA A 38 6.11 2.58 -11.15
CA ALA A 38 6.62 1.23 -11.30
C ALA A 38 5.91 0.22 -10.38
N LEU A 39 5.67 0.58 -9.12
CA LEU A 39 4.91 -0.23 -8.15
C LEU A 39 3.46 -0.45 -8.60
N VAL A 40 2.79 0.60 -9.09
CA VAL A 40 1.41 0.50 -9.59
C VAL A 40 1.35 -0.44 -10.80
N ILE A 41 2.26 -0.30 -11.76
CA ILE A 41 2.34 -1.19 -12.93
C ILE A 41 2.61 -2.64 -12.47
N TRP A 42 3.50 -2.84 -11.51
CA TRP A 42 3.84 -4.18 -11.01
C TRP A 42 2.67 -4.85 -10.28
N THR A 43 1.95 -4.10 -9.43
CA THR A 43 0.77 -4.59 -8.71
C THR A 43 -0.40 -4.87 -9.67
N MET A 44 -0.62 -4.03 -10.68
CA MET A 44 -1.59 -4.30 -11.76
C MET A 44 -1.23 -5.58 -12.52
N ARG A 45 0.05 -5.76 -12.91
CA ARG A 45 0.50 -6.99 -13.57
C ARG A 45 0.26 -8.22 -12.71
N ARG A 46 0.49 -8.13 -11.40
CA ARG A 46 0.23 -9.21 -10.45
C ARG A 46 -1.27 -9.51 -10.33
N ALA A 47 -2.10 -8.50 -10.19
CA ALA A 47 -3.55 -8.64 -10.13
C ALA A 47 -4.11 -9.26 -11.42
N TYR A 48 -3.64 -8.80 -12.57
CA TYR A 48 -4.03 -9.33 -13.88
C TYR A 48 -3.70 -10.82 -14.04
N LYS A 49 -2.51 -11.25 -13.59
CA LYS A 49 -2.14 -12.67 -13.59
C LYS A 49 -3.11 -13.52 -12.75
N THR A 50 -3.49 -13.05 -11.56
CA THR A 50 -4.43 -13.76 -10.68
C THR A 50 -5.83 -13.85 -11.27
N VAL A 51 -6.34 -12.77 -11.89
CA VAL A 51 -7.66 -12.78 -12.55
C VAL A 51 -7.65 -13.72 -13.75
N ARG A 52 -6.56 -13.73 -14.52
CA ARG A 52 -6.43 -14.63 -15.68
C ARG A 52 -6.45 -16.09 -15.25
N SER A 53 -5.73 -16.48 -14.19
CA SER A 53 -5.72 -17.87 -13.70
C SER A 53 -7.09 -18.34 -13.20
N ILE A 54 -7.89 -17.45 -12.61
CA ILE A 54 -9.25 -17.77 -12.16
C ILE A 54 -10.18 -17.98 -13.36
N LYS A 55 -10.07 -17.14 -14.40
CA LYS A 55 -10.87 -17.32 -15.62
C LYS A 55 -10.54 -18.64 -16.33
N THR A 56 -9.26 -19.03 -16.41
CA THR A 56 -8.91 -20.32 -17.00
C THR A 56 -9.55 -21.47 -16.22
N LEU A 57 -9.49 -21.45 -14.87
CA LEU A 57 -10.11 -22.48 -14.04
C LEU A 57 -11.65 -22.52 -14.17
N ALA A 58 -12.30 -21.37 -14.23
CA ALA A 58 -13.75 -21.29 -14.41
C ALA A 58 -14.21 -21.79 -15.80
N THR A 59 -13.40 -21.60 -16.84
CA THR A 59 -13.69 -22.11 -18.20
C THR A 59 -13.59 -23.64 -18.30
N TRP A 60 -12.84 -24.29 -17.42
CA TRP A 60 -12.79 -25.76 -17.36
C TRP A 60 -13.93 -26.38 -16.54
N GLN A 61 -14.82 -25.58 -15.94
CA GLN A 61 -15.71 -26.04 -14.87
C GLN A 61 -17.21 -25.80 -15.09
N ALA A 62 -17.68 -25.68 -16.34
CA ALA A 62 -19.10 -25.96 -16.66
C ALA A 62 -19.31 -26.25 -18.16
N PRO A 63 -20.27 -27.12 -18.57
CA PRO A 63 -21.15 -27.98 -17.76
C PRO A 63 -21.15 -29.45 -18.25
N ASP A 64 -20.97 -30.39 -17.34
CA ASP A 64 -21.55 -31.74 -17.41
C ASP A 64 -21.24 -32.39 -16.07
N LEU A 65 -22.20 -32.41 -15.15
CA LEU A 65 -22.37 -33.50 -14.18
C LEU A 65 -23.61 -33.27 -13.32
N GLU A 66 -24.50 -34.25 -13.43
CA GLU A 66 -25.74 -34.49 -12.71
C GLU A 66 -25.63 -34.39 -11.17
N PRO A 67 -26.77 -34.23 -10.47
CA PRO A 67 -26.82 -34.24 -9.01
C PRO A 67 -26.58 -35.65 -8.46
N ALA A 68 -25.34 -35.96 -8.08
CA ALA A 68 -25.03 -37.14 -7.28
C ALA A 68 -25.29 -36.86 -5.79
N THR A 69 -26.45 -37.31 -5.32
CA THR A 69 -26.74 -37.62 -3.92
C THR A 69 -25.73 -38.62 -3.37
N GLN A 70 -24.90 -38.23 -2.40
CA GLN A 70 -24.20 -39.19 -1.54
C GLN A 70 -24.09 -38.69 -0.10
N ASN A 71 -24.97 -39.26 0.72
CA ASN A 71 -24.85 -39.33 2.17
C ASN A 71 -23.61 -40.16 2.53
N THR A 72 -22.64 -39.60 3.28
CA THR A 72 -21.71 -40.42 4.08
C THR A 72 -21.21 -39.65 5.30
N GLY A 73 -21.43 -40.23 6.49
CA GLY A 73 -20.54 -40.17 7.66
C GLY A 73 -20.27 -38.81 8.30
N ALA A 74 -20.99 -38.51 9.39
CA ALA A 74 -20.67 -37.42 10.30
C ALA A 74 -19.36 -37.71 11.08
N GLU A 75 -18.23 -37.23 10.56
CA GLU A 75 -17.08 -36.87 11.40
C GLU A 75 -17.40 -35.55 12.14
N PRO A 76 -17.05 -35.42 13.43
CA PRO A 76 -17.26 -34.18 14.16
C PRO A 76 -16.48 -33.06 13.47
N PRO A 77 -17.10 -31.88 13.23
CA PRO A 77 -16.45 -30.81 12.52
C PRO A 77 -15.21 -30.38 13.33
N HIS A 78 -14.01 -30.67 12.81
CA HIS A 78 -12.79 -30.09 13.32
C HIS A 78 -12.99 -28.58 13.34
N ALA A 79 -13.19 -28.03 14.54
CA ALA A 79 -13.46 -26.62 14.75
C ALA A 79 -12.29 -25.84 14.15
N VAL A 80 -12.50 -25.28 12.96
CA VAL A 80 -11.53 -24.41 12.27
C VAL A 80 -11.35 -23.20 13.17
N LYS A 81 -10.36 -23.27 14.07
CA LYS A 81 -10.02 -22.22 15.03
C LYS A 81 -9.98 -20.91 14.27
N LYS A 82 -10.93 -20.02 14.60
CA LYS A 82 -10.99 -18.71 13.97
C LYS A 82 -9.65 -18.02 14.27
N PRO A 83 -8.91 -17.54 13.25
CA PRO A 83 -7.71 -16.77 13.53
C PRO A 83 -8.16 -15.49 14.23
N VAL A 84 -7.85 -15.38 15.53
CA VAL A 84 -8.18 -14.21 16.37
C VAL A 84 -7.19 -13.08 16.11
N TRP A 85 -5.97 -13.41 15.69
CA TRP A 85 -4.88 -12.48 15.50
C TRP A 85 -5.14 -11.37 14.45
N PRO A 86 -5.78 -11.62 13.29
CA PRO A 86 -6.17 -10.56 12.35
C PRO A 86 -7.08 -9.50 12.97
N TRP A 87 -8.02 -9.89 13.83
CA TRP A 87 -8.94 -8.97 14.49
C TRP A 87 -8.22 -8.05 15.47
N LEU A 88 -7.15 -8.54 16.10
CA LEU A 88 -6.32 -7.75 17.02
C LEU A 88 -5.53 -6.65 16.29
N VAL A 89 -5.25 -6.79 15.00
CA VAL A 89 -4.58 -5.77 14.18
C VAL A 89 -5.58 -4.81 13.53
N ILE A 90 -6.70 -5.36 13.03
CA ILE A 90 -7.68 -4.59 12.27
C ILE A 90 -8.54 -3.70 13.18
N VAL A 91 -8.99 -4.19 14.34
CA VAL A 91 -9.90 -3.44 15.21
C VAL A 91 -9.25 -2.16 15.74
N PRO A 92 -8.01 -2.18 16.30
CA PRO A 92 -7.35 -0.95 16.72
C PRO A 92 -7.08 -0.01 15.55
N GLY A 93 -6.68 -0.55 14.39
CA GLY A 93 -6.44 0.22 13.18
C GLY A 93 -7.68 0.93 12.66
N ALA A 94 -8.80 0.22 12.61
CA ALA A 94 -10.09 0.77 12.20
C ALA A 94 -10.61 1.79 13.22
N LEU A 95 -10.47 1.51 14.52
CA LEU A 95 -10.86 2.44 15.59
C LEU A 95 -10.07 3.74 15.51
N LEU A 96 -8.76 3.66 15.26
CA LEU A 96 -7.88 4.81 15.09
C LEU A 96 -8.27 5.63 13.84
N LEU A 97 -8.59 4.94 12.74
CA LEU A 97 -9.13 5.58 11.54
C LEU A 97 -10.46 6.31 11.81
N LEU A 98 -11.36 5.67 12.55
CA LEU A 98 -12.68 6.22 12.86
C LEU A 98 -12.59 7.41 13.83
N SER A 99 -11.70 7.34 14.82
CA SER A 99 -11.51 8.39 15.82
C SER A 99 -10.78 9.62 15.27
N MET A 100 -9.81 9.42 14.36
CA MET A 100 -9.07 10.52 13.75
C MET A 100 -9.75 11.08 12.48
N GLY A 101 -10.72 10.35 11.91
CA GLY A 101 -11.49 10.78 10.75
C GLY A 101 -10.58 11.11 9.56
N PRO A 102 -10.81 12.23 8.85
CA PRO A 102 -9.95 12.66 7.72
C PRO A 102 -8.48 12.86 8.12
N GLY A 103 -8.20 13.14 9.40
CA GLY A 103 -6.85 13.30 9.93
C GLY A 103 -6.01 12.02 9.84
N ALA A 104 -6.65 10.84 9.78
CA ALA A 104 -5.94 9.58 9.55
C ALA A 104 -5.20 9.56 8.20
N MET A 105 -5.69 10.29 7.19
CA MET A 105 -5.00 10.43 5.91
C MET A 105 -3.70 11.25 6.01
N MET A 106 -3.51 12.00 7.10
CA MET A 106 -2.27 12.71 7.37
C MET A 106 -1.21 11.86 8.09
N LEU A 107 -1.56 10.68 8.62
CA LEU A 107 -0.60 9.78 9.28
C LEU A 107 0.65 9.46 8.43
N PRO A 108 0.56 9.23 7.11
CA PRO A 108 1.74 9.02 6.27
C PRO A 108 2.61 10.27 6.08
N ILE A 109 2.04 11.46 6.26
CA ILE A 109 2.70 12.76 6.11
C ILE A 109 3.35 13.18 7.44
N MET A 110 2.85 12.67 8.57
CA MET A 110 3.29 13.05 9.91
C MET A 110 4.79 12.84 10.17
N PRO A 111 5.44 11.72 9.78
CA PRO A 111 6.90 11.58 9.95
C PRO A 111 7.70 12.66 9.23
N LEU A 112 7.24 13.07 8.04
CA LEU A 112 7.86 14.13 7.26
C LEU A 112 7.66 15.50 7.91
N TYR A 113 6.46 15.75 8.42
CA TYR A 113 6.14 16.96 9.17
C TYR A 113 6.96 17.09 10.45
N LEU A 114 7.08 16.01 11.23
CA LEU A 114 7.90 15.97 12.44
C LEU A 114 9.38 16.17 12.12
N ALA A 115 9.86 15.58 11.03
CA ALA A 115 11.23 15.80 10.58
C ALA A 115 11.47 17.28 10.22
N ALA A 116 10.54 17.93 9.49
CA ALA A 116 10.63 19.35 9.14
C ALA A 116 10.56 20.26 10.38
N MET A 117 9.69 19.98 11.34
CA MET A 117 9.64 20.73 12.60
C MET A 117 10.90 20.54 13.45
N SER A 118 11.52 19.37 13.40
CA SER A 118 12.78 19.13 14.12
C SER A 118 13.94 19.96 13.57
N THR A 119 13.97 20.25 12.26
CA THR A 119 15.01 21.10 11.65
C THR A 119 14.88 22.58 12.01
N ASP A 120 13.70 23.06 12.39
CA ASP A 120 13.44 24.47 12.69
C ASP A 120 13.87 24.86 14.12
N SER A 121 14.12 23.87 14.99
CA SER A 121 14.48 24.12 16.40
C SER A 121 15.88 24.68 16.62
N GLY A 122 16.74 24.73 15.58
CA GLY A 122 18.13 25.21 15.62
C GLY A 122 19.09 24.45 16.54
N THR A 123 18.56 23.57 17.40
CA THR A 123 19.24 22.86 18.48
C THR A 123 19.17 21.35 18.29
N ALA A 124 18.34 20.86 17.38
CA ALA A 124 18.27 19.44 17.03
C ALA A 124 19.55 19.00 16.30
N PRO A 125 20.18 17.90 16.73
CA PRO A 125 21.29 17.30 15.99
C PRO A 125 20.88 16.94 14.54
N SER A 126 21.82 17.08 13.60
CA SER A 126 21.58 16.89 12.16
C SER A 126 21.06 15.49 11.77
N TYR A 127 21.26 14.48 12.61
CA TYR A 127 20.75 13.13 12.38
C TYR A 127 19.29 12.93 12.80
N VAL A 128 18.74 13.78 13.68
CA VAL A 128 17.38 13.61 14.24
C VAL A 128 16.28 13.61 13.16
N PRO A 129 16.25 14.53 12.18
CA PRO A 129 15.25 14.52 11.12
C PRO A 129 15.30 13.23 10.30
N ALA A 130 16.50 12.75 9.96
CA ALA A 130 16.70 11.50 9.22
C ALA A 130 16.18 10.30 10.04
N LEU A 131 16.43 10.29 11.34
CA LEU A 131 16.00 9.24 12.26
C LEU A 131 14.47 9.19 12.36
N LEU A 132 13.81 10.34 12.44
CA LEU A 132 12.34 10.46 12.44
C LEU A 132 11.72 9.92 11.15
N VAL A 133 12.30 10.25 9.99
CA VAL A 133 11.84 9.74 8.69
C VAL A 133 12.00 8.22 8.63
N ILE A 134 13.18 7.69 8.99
CA ILE A 134 13.45 6.25 8.92
C ILE A 134 12.52 5.47 9.85
N ILE A 135 12.41 5.86 11.13
CA ILE A 135 11.55 5.16 12.09
C ILE A 135 10.08 5.30 11.71
N GLY A 136 9.63 6.51 11.35
CA GLY A 136 8.24 6.75 11.02
C GLY A 136 7.78 5.93 9.82
N TYR A 137 8.55 5.94 8.72
CA TYR A 137 8.20 5.13 7.55
C TYR A 137 8.40 3.63 7.79
N ALA A 138 9.37 3.20 8.60
CA ALA A 138 9.51 1.80 8.99
C ALA A 138 8.28 1.28 9.76
N LEU A 139 7.75 2.08 10.70
CA LEU A 139 6.53 1.75 11.43
C LEU A 139 5.31 1.67 10.51
N ILE A 140 5.13 2.65 9.63
CA ILE A 140 4.03 2.65 8.64
C ILE A 140 4.12 1.42 7.75
N CYS A 141 5.32 1.11 7.23
CA CYS A 141 5.54 -0.04 6.36
C CYS A 141 5.25 -1.36 7.10
N GLY A 142 5.74 -1.50 8.34
CA GLY A 142 5.48 -2.65 9.19
C GLY A 142 3.98 -2.86 9.45
N TYR A 143 3.26 -1.77 9.75
CA TYR A 143 1.81 -1.81 9.94
C TYR A 143 1.07 -2.23 8.67
N VAL A 144 1.42 -1.68 7.50
CA VAL A 144 0.80 -2.05 6.22
C VAL A 144 1.02 -3.55 5.92
N VAL A 145 2.22 -4.07 6.18
CA VAL A 145 2.51 -5.51 5.99
C VAL A 145 1.67 -6.38 6.93
N LEU A 146 1.55 -5.99 8.21
CA LEU A 146 0.70 -6.67 9.18
C LEU A 146 -0.77 -6.64 8.76
N LEU A 147 -1.27 -5.50 8.30
CA LEU A 147 -2.63 -5.33 7.81
C LEU A 147 -2.92 -6.23 6.60
N VAL A 148 -2.01 -6.26 5.61
CA VAL A 148 -2.14 -7.12 4.42
C VAL A 148 -2.13 -8.59 4.82
N ARG A 149 -1.29 -9.00 5.78
CA ARG A 149 -1.28 -10.35 6.31
C ARG A 149 -2.58 -10.70 7.03
N ALA A 150 -3.10 -9.78 7.84
CA ALA A 150 -4.37 -9.94 8.54
C ALA A 150 -5.54 -10.12 7.56
N ILE A 151 -5.63 -9.28 6.53
CA ILE A 151 -6.67 -9.39 5.48
C ILE A 151 -6.54 -10.71 4.71
N LYS A 152 -5.32 -11.11 4.34
CA LYS A 152 -5.10 -12.39 3.64
C LYS A 152 -5.48 -13.59 4.51
N ALA A 153 -5.18 -13.56 5.80
CA ALA A 153 -5.56 -14.62 6.74
C ALA A 153 -7.08 -14.72 6.92
N LEU A 154 -7.80 -13.60 6.83
CA LEU A 154 -9.26 -13.57 6.84
C LEU A 154 -9.88 -14.06 5.52
N ARG A 155 -9.22 -13.79 4.38
CA ARG A 155 -9.71 -14.17 3.04
C ARG A 155 -9.42 -15.63 2.65
N ALA A 156 -8.41 -16.26 3.26
CA ALA A 156 -8.12 -17.67 3.05
C ALA A 156 -9.13 -18.61 3.76
N LYS A 157 -10.24 -18.04 4.23
CA LYS A 157 -11.34 -18.69 4.92
C LYS A 157 -12.62 -18.49 4.11
#